data_AF-A0A354IC80-F1
#
_entry.id   AF-A0A354IC80-F1
#
_cell.length_a   1.000
_cell.length_b   1.000
_cell.length_c   1.000
_cell.angle_alpha   90.00
_cell.angle_beta   90.00
_cell.angle_gamma   90.00
#
_symmetry.space_group_name_H-M   'P 1'
#
loop_
_entity.id
_entity.type
_entity.pdbx_description
1 polymer ?
#
loop_
_entity_poly.entity_id
_entity_poly.type
_entity_poly.pdbx_seq_one_letter_code
_entity_poly.pdbx_strand_id
1 'polypeptide(L)'
;MDIVVRKFTLCFLGVIVLAFGIWRGDGLVFASAESKPDWEVSYEEMRMEMEQESKTVLGQEIKLKEKEKVSEEEQGTALVSYDIKNAIPVWSLESDITMISDYKEQDEDFSNLLKWENKWYIPAVTASGSHASIFLQKEEGTYHVYGTFFDEDEVYAAEKMEEIASTVNKKVGTDVVSVKTVSVPFYLMNLVYVQKENGEELVLPYEAGSSNVLENIQEDSGEVYEAEDFIKDMDRTYEEYTKEEIEAIREKKYVGGSLPQITACAGRQVWNE
;
A
#
# COMPACT_ATOMS: atom_id res chain seq x y z
N MET A 1 11.48 41.51 -39.51
CA MET A 1 10.30 41.19 -38.68
C MET A 1 10.27 39.68 -38.47
N ASP A 2 11.30 39.09 -37.87
CA ASP A 2 11.69 39.14 -36.44
C ASP A 2 10.91 38.12 -35.59
N ILE A 3 11.53 36.93 -35.51
CA ILE A 3 11.89 36.17 -34.31
C ILE A 3 11.14 36.56 -33.02
N VAL A 4 10.53 35.59 -32.32
CA VAL A 4 10.91 35.15 -30.95
C VAL A 4 10.15 33.87 -30.59
N VAL A 5 10.91 32.78 -30.44
CA VAL A 5 10.59 31.61 -29.62
C VAL A 5 10.58 32.04 -28.15
N ARG A 6 9.53 31.74 -27.38
CA ARG A 6 9.59 31.80 -25.92
C ARG A 6 9.13 30.49 -25.28
N LYS A 7 10.13 29.76 -24.81
CA LYS A 7 10.05 28.72 -23.79
C LYS A 7 9.30 29.26 -22.56
N PHE A 8 8.35 28.50 -22.02
CA PHE A 8 7.92 28.68 -20.63
C PHE A 8 8.57 27.59 -19.79
N THR A 9 9.67 27.97 -19.16
CA THR A 9 10.24 27.31 -18.00
C THR A 9 9.43 27.78 -16.80
N LEU A 10 8.73 26.87 -16.12
CA LEU A 10 8.13 27.12 -14.81
C LEU A 10 9.00 26.40 -13.77
N CYS A 11 9.97 27.13 -13.23
CA CYS A 11 10.62 26.79 -11.98
C CYS A 11 9.95 27.59 -10.85
N PHE A 12 9.66 26.86 -9.78
CA PHE A 12 9.09 27.27 -8.49
C PHE A 12 9.54 28.64 -7.95
N LEU A 13 8.61 29.33 -7.28
CA LEU A 13 8.87 30.01 -6.00
C LEU A 13 7.57 30.55 -5.38
N GLY A 14 7.33 30.20 -4.11
CA GLY A 14 6.68 31.11 -3.17
C GLY A 14 5.33 30.66 -2.60
N VAL A 15 5.41 29.85 -1.55
CA VAL A 15 4.35 29.58 -0.56
C VAL A 15 3.61 30.86 -0.17
N ILE A 16 2.28 30.87 -0.29
CA ILE A 16 1.42 31.88 0.35
C ILE A 16 0.84 31.27 1.64
N VAL A 17 1.45 31.60 2.78
CA VAL A 17 0.85 31.38 4.10
C VAL A 17 0.01 32.60 4.46
N LEU A 18 -1.32 32.45 4.49
CA LEU A 18 -2.22 33.47 5.04
C LEU A 18 -2.26 33.32 6.57
N ALA A 19 -1.41 34.08 7.26
CA ALA A 19 -1.49 34.23 8.72
C ALA A 19 -2.48 35.35 9.09
N PHE A 20 -3.66 34.99 9.59
CA PHE A 20 -4.51 35.92 10.33
C PHE A 20 -3.99 36.04 11.77
N GLY A 21 -3.15 37.04 12.03
CA GLY A 21 -2.71 37.39 13.38
C GLY A 21 -3.71 38.33 14.07
N ILE A 22 -4.34 37.89 15.16
CA ILE A 22 -5.01 38.78 16.12
C ILE A 22 -3.91 39.42 16.99
N TRP A 23 -3.78 40.74 16.89
CA TRP A 23 -2.79 41.51 17.64
C TRP A 23 -3.25 41.69 19.09
N ARG A 24 -2.62 40.96 20.02
CA ARG A 24 -2.55 41.35 21.44
C ARG A 24 -1.11 41.22 21.89
N GLY A 25 -0.58 42.32 22.43
CA GLY A 25 0.76 42.38 22.99
C GLY A 25 0.90 41.38 24.13
N ASP A 26 1.74 40.38 23.91
CA ASP A 26 2.66 39.73 24.85
C ASP A 26 3.13 38.44 24.18
N GLY A 27 4.34 38.47 23.59
CA GLY A 27 5.01 37.32 23.00
C GLY A 27 4.38 36.77 21.71
N LEU A 28 5.10 36.86 20.59
CA LEU A 28 4.82 35.98 19.45
C LEU A 28 5.18 34.55 19.89
N VAL A 29 4.20 33.80 20.38
CA VAL A 29 4.25 32.35 20.31
C VAL A 29 3.87 32.00 18.88
N PHE A 30 4.87 31.84 18.02
CA PHE A 30 4.65 31.07 16.81
C PHE A 30 4.34 29.65 17.28
N ALA A 31 3.06 29.27 17.26
CA ALA A 31 2.73 27.87 17.13
C ALA A 31 3.39 27.45 15.82
N SER A 32 4.52 26.73 15.92
CA SER A 32 5.10 26.01 14.80
C SER A 32 4.02 25.05 14.34
N ALA A 33 3.30 25.40 13.28
CA ALA A 33 2.58 24.38 12.53
C ALA A 33 3.68 23.45 12.01
N GLU A 34 3.81 22.27 12.61
CA GLU A 34 4.68 21.22 12.05
C GLU A 34 4.28 21.06 10.59
N SER A 35 5.21 21.40 9.69
CA SER A 35 5.04 21.12 8.28
C SER A 35 5.08 19.62 8.13
N LYS A 36 4.00 19.03 7.61
CA LYS A 36 3.97 17.60 7.28
C LYS A 36 5.08 17.27 6.28
N PRO A 37 5.69 16.08 6.36
CA PRO A 37 6.62 15.60 5.34
C PRO A 37 5.98 15.59 3.95
N ASP A 38 6.79 15.81 2.90
CA ASP A 38 6.31 15.89 1.51
C ASP A 38 5.56 14.61 1.06
N TRP A 39 5.98 13.45 1.55
CA TRP A 39 5.31 12.18 1.24
C TRP A 39 3.88 12.10 1.83
N GLU A 40 3.65 12.68 3.02
CA GLU A 40 2.30 12.76 3.61
C GLU A 40 1.39 13.70 2.82
N VAL A 41 1.97 14.78 2.26
CA VAL A 41 1.24 15.70 1.38
C VAL A 41 0.84 14.99 0.09
N SER A 42 1.78 14.25 -0.54
CA SER A 42 1.50 13.46 -1.74
C SER A 42 0.42 12.40 -1.49
N TYR A 43 0.46 11.71 -0.34
CA TYR A 43 -0.61 10.80 0.08
C TYR A 43 -1.97 11.50 0.13
N GLU A 44 -2.06 12.65 0.80
CA GLU A 44 -3.33 13.37 0.96
C GLU A 44 -3.90 13.80 -0.40
N GLU A 45 -3.05 14.25 -1.33
CA GLU A 45 -3.45 14.58 -2.70
C GLU A 45 -4.03 13.37 -3.44
N MET A 46 -3.33 12.22 -3.42
CA MET A 46 -3.80 10.98 -4.03
C MET A 46 -5.13 10.50 -3.42
N ARG A 47 -5.25 10.57 -2.08
CA ARG A 47 -6.46 10.17 -1.34
C ARG A 47 -7.65 11.05 -1.69
N MET A 48 -7.46 12.38 -1.79
CA MET A 48 -8.52 13.32 -2.16
C MET A 48 -9.04 13.07 -3.58
N GLU A 49 -8.16 12.79 -4.55
CA GLU A 49 -8.57 12.40 -5.90
C GLU A 49 -9.41 11.11 -5.87
N MET A 50 -8.90 10.07 -5.18
CA MET A 50 -9.60 8.80 -5.03
C MET A 50 -10.97 8.98 -4.37
N GLU A 51 -11.07 9.78 -3.30
CA GLU A 51 -12.33 10.09 -2.62
C GLU A 51 -13.35 10.76 -3.54
N GLN A 52 -12.91 11.73 -4.34
CA GLN A 52 -13.79 12.44 -5.25
C GLN A 52 -14.35 11.51 -6.33
N GLU A 53 -13.50 10.67 -6.92
CA GLU A 53 -13.86 9.83 -8.06
C GLU A 53 -14.60 8.54 -7.67
N SER A 54 -14.26 7.95 -6.52
CA SER A 54 -14.86 6.69 -6.04
C SER A 54 -16.17 6.87 -5.28
N LYS A 55 -16.56 8.12 -4.95
CA LYS A 55 -17.73 8.43 -4.11
C LYS A 55 -19.02 7.72 -4.52
N THR A 56 -19.27 7.57 -5.83
CA THR A 56 -20.48 6.91 -6.33
C THR A 56 -20.43 5.41 -6.09
N VAL A 57 -19.31 4.75 -6.39
CA VAL A 57 -19.16 3.30 -6.24
C VAL A 57 -19.13 2.91 -4.76
N LEU A 58 -18.38 3.63 -3.93
CA LEU A 58 -18.37 3.41 -2.47
C LEU A 58 -19.72 3.69 -1.82
N GLY A 59 -20.44 4.69 -2.32
CA GLY A 59 -21.79 4.98 -1.87
C GLY A 59 -22.77 3.82 -2.14
N GLN A 60 -22.56 3.00 -3.17
CA GLN A 60 -23.38 1.83 -3.45
C GLN A 60 -23.11 0.68 -2.46
N GLU A 61 -21.86 0.51 -2.03
CA GLU A 61 -21.47 -0.51 -1.05
C GLU A 61 -22.15 -0.27 0.32
N ILE A 62 -22.20 0.98 0.81
CA ILE A 62 -22.88 1.31 2.08
C ILE A 62 -24.41 1.30 1.93
N LYS A 63 -24.94 1.80 0.80
CA LYS A 63 -26.39 2.07 0.65
C LYS A 63 -27.27 0.83 0.65
N LEU A 64 -26.71 -0.37 0.67
CA LEU A 64 -27.53 -1.57 0.65
C LEU A 64 -28.25 -1.82 1.97
N LYS A 65 -27.75 -1.38 3.15
CA LYS A 65 -28.27 -1.91 4.42
C LYS A 65 -28.02 -1.02 5.66
N GLU A 66 -28.97 -0.16 6.04
CA GLU A 66 -29.00 0.45 7.39
C GLU A 66 -29.06 -0.66 8.45
N LYS A 67 -28.31 -0.54 9.56
CA LYS A 67 -28.20 -1.59 10.62
C LYS A 67 -29.54 -2.16 11.07
N GLU A 68 -30.60 -1.34 11.15
CA GLU A 68 -31.96 -1.76 11.54
C GLU A 68 -32.70 -2.62 10.50
N LYS A 69 -32.24 -2.60 9.24
CA LYS A 69 -32.82 -3.35 8.10
C LYS A 69 -32.06 -4.63 7.77
N VAL A 70 -30.95 -4.91 8.46
CA VAL A 70 -30.09 -6.08 8.22
C VAL A 70 -30.55 -7.22 9.10
N SER A 71 -30.82 -8.39 8.51
CA SER A 71 -31.11 -9.59 9.31
C SER A 71 -29.87 -9.99 10.12
N GLU A 72 -30.06 -10.69 11.25
CA GLU A 72 -28.92 -11.16 12.08
C GLU A 72 -27.90 -11.97 11.27
N GLU A 73 -28.36 -12.76 10.29
CA GLU A 73 -27.52 -13.58 9.40
C GLU A 73 -26.62 -12.75 8.47
N GLU A 74 -27.02 -11.51 8.16
CA GLU A 74 -26.31 -10.65 7.20
C GLU A 74 -25.44 -9.59 7.89
N GLN A 75 -25.52 -9.47 9.22
CA GLN A 75 -24.79 -8.42 9.96
C GLN A 75 -23.27 -8.55 9.87
N GLY A 76 -22.76 -9.78 9.75
CA GLY A 76 -21.33 -10.06 9.66
C GLY A 76 -20.69 -9.59 8.35
N THR A 77 -21.48 -9.37 7.29
CA THR A 77 -20.97 -9.03 5.96
C THR A 77 -21.53 -7.72 5.39
N ALA A 78 -22.61 -7.20 5.96
CA ALA A 78 -23.19 -5.92 5.55
C ALA A 78 -22.35 -4.74 6.04
N LEU A 79 -21.78 -3.96 5.13
CA LEU A 79 -21.02 -2.76 5.45
C LEU A 79 -21.94 -1.59 5.84
N VAL A 80 -21.58 -0.87 6.91
CA VAL A 80 -22.34 0.30 7.40
C VAL A 80 -21.56 1.60 7.36
N SER A 81 -20.24 1.52 7.31
CA SER A 81 -19.35 2.69 7.18
C SER A 81 -18.01 2.29 6.57
N TYR A 82 -17.35 3.25 5.93
CA TYR A 82 -15.95 3.19 5.53
C TYR A 82 -15.21 4.43 6.01
N ASP A 83 -13.90 4.33 6.18
CA ASP A 83 -13.01 5.42 6.61
C ASP A 83 -12.02 5.77 5.50
N ILE A 84 -12.45 6.67 4.62
CA ILE A 84 -11.65 7.10 3.49
C ILE A 84 -10.45 7.98 3.89
N LYS A 85 -10.48 8.58 5.08
CA LYS A 85 -9.35 9.36 5.62
C LYS A 85 -8.15 8.45 5.88
N ASN A 86 -8.41 7.19 6.20
CA ASN A 86 -7.40 6.19 6.53
C ASN A 86 -7.20 5.14 5.43
N ALA A 87 -7.67 5.42 4.20
CA ALA A 87 -7.45 4.57 3.06
C ALA A 87 -5.95 4.39 2.78
N ILE A 88 -5.55 3.17 2.41
CA ILE A 88 -4.16 2.76 2.21
C ILE A 88 -3.94 2.55 0.70
N PRO A 89 -3.06 3.33 0.06
CA PRO A 89 -2.70 3.12 -1.34
C PRO A 89 -1.75 1.93 -1.44
N VAL A 90 -1.98 1.08 -2.43
CA VAL A 90 -1.26 -0.19 -2.60
C VAL A 90 -0.49 -0.20 -3.91
N TRP A 91 0.81 -0.41 -3.81
CA TRP A 91 1.68 -0.70 -4.94
C TRP A 91 1.73 -2.21 -5.14
N SER A 92 1.78 -2.59 -6.40
CA SER A 92 1.99 -3.98 -6.79
C SER A 92 3.43 -4.18 -7.22
N LEU A 93 3.90 -5.41 -7.11
CA LEU A 93 5.11 -5.84 -7.78
C LEU A 93 4.83 -6.05 -9.27
N GLU A 94 5.87 -6.07 -10.09
CA GLU A 94 5.74 -6.40 -11.52
C GLU A 94 5.12 -7.79 -11.73
N SER A 95 5.40 -8.72 -10.81
CA SER A 95 4.83 -10.06 -10.79
C SER A 95 4.56 -10.49 -9.35
N ASP A 96 3.39 -11.10 -9.14
CA ASP A 96 2.95 -11.53 -7.81
C ASP A 96 3.82 -12.63 -7.21
N ILE A 97 4.66 -13.32 -8.01
CA ILE A 97 5.33 -14.58 -7.66
C ILE A 97 6.86 -14.58 -7.87
N THR A 98 7.46 -13.46 -8.27
CA THR A 98 8.90 -13.38 -8.62
C THR A 98 9.62 -12.18 -8.00
N MET A 99 9.25 -11.75 -6.79
CA MET A 99 9.84 -10.58 -6.13
C MET A 99 11.38 -10.64 -6.08
N ILE A 100 11.95 -11.76 -5.63
CA ILE A 100 13.39 -11.94 -5.45
C ILE A 100 14.10 -11.97 -6.81
N SER A 101 13.51 -12.69 -7.76
CA SER A 101 14.06 -12.81 -9.11
C SER A 101 14.03 -11.48 -9.85
N ASP A 102 12.92 -10.75 -9.77
CA ASP A 102 12.74 -9.44 -10.38
C ASP A 102 13.67 -8.41 -9.75
N TYR A 103 13.89 -8.45 -8.42
CA TYR A 103 14.88 -7.61 -7.72
C TYR A 103 16.28 -7.74 -8.31
N LYS A 104 16.74 -8.98 -8.53
CA LYS A 104 18.06 -9.26 -9.13
C LYS A 104 18.17 -8.80 -10.58
N GLU A 105 17.06 -8.82 -11.32
CA GLU A 105 17.03 -8.35 -12.71
C GLU A 105 16.97 -6.81 -12.84
N GLN A 106 16.49 -6.13 -11.81
CA GLN A 106 16.32 -4.67 -11.76
C GLN A 106 17.46 -3.97 -11.00
N ASP A 107 18.70 -4.44 -11.23
CA ASP A 107 19.93 -3.87 -10.65
C ASP A 107 19.93 -3.80 -9.11
N GLU A 108 19.21 -4.69 -8.42
CA GLU A 108 19.11 -4.73 -6.95
C GLU A 108 18.55 -3.43 -6.34
N ASP A 109 17.66 -2.75 -7.06
CA ASP A 109 16.92 -1.57 -6.60
C ASP A 109 15.43 -1.93 -6.41
N PHE A 110 14.96 -1.85 -5.17
CA PHE A 110 13.62 -2.30 -4.81
C PHE A 110 12.54 -1.36 -5.38
N SER A 111 12.84 -0.06 -5.49
CA SER A 111 11.91 0.93 -6.04
C SER A 111 11.50 0.62 -7.48
N ASN A 112 12.38 -0.02 -8.24
CA ASN A 112 12.14 -0.40 -9.64
C ASN A 112 11.11 -1.53 -9.77
N LEU A 113 10.82 -2.26 -8.70
CA LEU A 113 9.79 -3.30 -8.67
C LEU A 113 8.38 -2.73 -8.52
N LEU A 114 8.26 -1.48 -8.05
CA LEU A 114 7.01 -0.93 -7.54
C LEU A 114 6.17 -0.30 -8.63
N LYS A 115 4.99 -0.88 -8.87
CA LYS A 115 4.03 -0.43 -9.85
C LYS A 115 2.81 0.20 -9.18
N TRP A 116 2.50 1.43 -9.58
CA TRP A 116 1.26 2.10 -9.18
C TRP A 116 0.13 1.74 -10.15
N GLU A 117 -0.84 0.97 -9.68
CA GLU A 117 -2.04 0.58 -10.43
C GLU A 117 -3.32 1.21 -9.87
N ASN A 118 -3.15 2.25 -9.05
CA ASN A 118 -4.25 2.99 -8.44
C ASN A 118 -5.17 2.10 -7.60
N LYS A 119 -4.53 1.26 -6.79
CA LYS A 119 -5.14 0.29 -5.88
C LYS A 119 -5.24 0.88 -4.48
N TRP A 120 -6.36 0.63 -3.81
CA TRP A 120 -6.62 1.16 -2.48
C TRP A 120 -7.35 0.13 -1.62
N TYR A 121 -6.90 -0.02 -0.38
CA TYR A 121 -7.69 -0.63 0.68
C TYR A 121 -8.34 0.47 1.52
N ILE A 122 -9.65 0.39 1.69
CA ILE A 122 -10.41 1.36 2.49
C ILE A 122 -10.93 0.64 3.73
N PRO A 123 -10.44 0.99 4.93
CA PRO A 123 -10.97 0.45 6.17
C PRO A 123 -12.48 0.66 6.26
N ALA A 124 -13.19 -0.37 6.69
CA ALA A 124 -14.64 -0.39 6.76
C ALA A 124 -15.11 -1.18 8.00
N VAL A 125 -16.39 -1.02 8.32
CA VAL A 125 -17.01 -1.68 9.48
C VAL A 125 -18.33 -2.30 9.05
N THR A 126 -18.55 -3.53 9.49
CA THR A 126 -19.78 -4.28 9.24
C THR A 126 -20.88 -3.90 10.23
N ALA A 127 -22.13 -4.30 9.98
CA ALA A 127 -23.25 -4.02 10.89
C ALA A 127 -23.10 -4.69 12.27
N SER A 128 -22.38 -5.82 12.35
CA SER A 128 -21.97 -6.46 13.60
C SER A 128 -20.90 -5.68 14.35
N GLY A 129 -20.23 -4.72 13.69
CA GLY A 129 -19.11 -3.96 14.25
C GLY A 129 -17.74 -4.60 13.99
N SER A 130 -17.68 -5.64 13.13
CA SER A 130 -16.42 -6.29 12.77
C SER A 130 -15.63 -5.45 11.77
N HIS A 131 -14.30 -5.62 11.78
CA HIS A 131 -13.41 -5.04 10.79
C HIS A 131 -13.72 -5.58 9.39
N ALA A 132 -13.65 -4.71 8.40
CA ALA A 132 -13.66 -5.07 6.99
C ALA A 132 -12.76 -4.11 6.20
N SER A 133 -12.40 -4.48 4.99
CA SER A 133 -11.67 -3.62 4.07
C SER A 133 -12.24 -3.71 2.67
N ILE A 134 -12.51 -2.56 2.04
CA ILE A 134 -12.98 -2.49 0.65
C ILE A 134 -11.76 -2.35 -0.25
N PHE A 135 -11.62 -3.23 -1.22
CA PHE A 135 -10.57 -3.13 -2.23
C PHE A 135 -11.08 -2.43 -3.48
N LEU A 136 -10.50 -1.26 -3.75
CA LEU A 136 -10.73 -0.46 -4.93
C LEU A 136 -9.54 -0.50 -5.88
N GLN A 137 -9.82 -0.45 -7.18
CA GLN A 137 -8.81 -0.22 -8.20
C GLN A 137 -9.40 0.62 -9.34
N LYS A 138 -8.59 1.53 -9.89
CA LYS A 138 -8.97 2.34 -11.07
C LYS A 138 -8.54 1.62 -12.35
N GLU A 139 -9.51 1.28 -13.19
CA GLU A 139 -9.28 0.74 -14.54
C GLU A 139 -10.00 1.62 -15.56
N GLU A 140 -9.34 1.89 -16.70
CA GLU A 140 -9.91 2.70 -17.79
C GLU A 140 -10.49 4.06 -17.33
N GLY A 141 -9.94 4.64 -16.26
CA GLY A 141 -10.34 5.93 -15.71
C GLY A 141 -11.48 5.87 -14.68
N THR A 142 -11.98 4.70 -14.31
CA THR A 142 -13.07 4.54 -13.34
C THR A 142 -12.68 3.61 -12.20
N TYR A 143 -13.10 3.91 -10.97
CA TYR A 143 -12.91 3.01 -9.83
C TYR A 143 -13.94 1.88 -9.82
N HIS A 144 -13.46 0.68 -9.55
CA HIS A 144 -14.26 -0.52 -9.35
C HIS A 144 -13.96 -1.11 -7.97
N VAL A 145 -14.99 -1.66 -7.32
CA VAL A 145 -14.84 -2.49 -6.11
C VAL A 145 -14.58 -3.92 -6.57
N TYR A 146 -13.42 -4.45 -6.20
CA TYR A 146 -13.00 -5.82 -6.55
C TYR A 146 -13.37 -6.83 -5.47
N GLY A 147 -13.49 -6.37 -4.22
CA GLY A 147 -13.84 -7.23 -3.11
C GLY A 147 -14.01 -6.48 -1.81
N THR A 148 -14.62 -7.16 -0.85
CA THR A 148 -14.61 -6.80 0.56
C THR A 148 -13.96 -7.95 1.31
N PHE A 149 -12.92 -7.62 2.07
CA PHE A 149 -12.22 -8.55 2.95
C PHE A 149 -12.75 -8.38 4.36
N PHE A 150 -12.90 -9.48 5.07
CA PHE A 150 -13.42 -9.51 6.42
C PHE A 150 -12.35 -10.04 7.36
N ASP A 151 -12.37 -9.55 8.60
CA ASP A 151 -11.37 -9.86 9.62
C ASP A 151 -9.96 -9.32 9.28
N GLU A 152 -9.11 -9.19 10.30
CA GLU A 152 -7.81 -8.52 10.21
C GLU A 152 -6.73 -9.41 9.56
N ASP A 153 -6.99 -10.72 9.45
CA ASP A 153 -5.98 -11.73 9.09
C ASP A 153 -5.70 -11.83 7.57
N GLU A 154 -6.59 -11.30 6.71
CA GLU A 154 -6.52 -11.56 5.27
C GLU A 154 -5.70 -10.53 4.46
N VAL A 155 -5.53 -9.30 4.98
CA VAL A 155 -4.77 -8.22 4.31
C VAL A 155 -4.22 -7.29 5.38
N TYR A 156 -3.00 -7.50 5.87
CA TYR A 156 -2.45 -6.58 6.87
C TYR A 156 -1.23 -5.81 6.35
N ALA A 157 -1.45 -4.53 6.11
CA ALA A 157 -0.42 -3.51 6.05
C ALA A 157 -0.89 -2.36 6.93
N ALA A 158 -0.85 -2.55 8.25
CA ALA A 158 -1.49 -1.68 9.26
C ALA A 158 -3.01 -1.54 9.08
N GLU A 159 -3.73 -1.29 10.18
CA GLU A 159 -5.20 -1.14 10.10
C GLU A 159 -5.60 0.11 9.31
N LYS A 160 -4.74 1.15 9.33
CA LYS A 160 -5.03 2.52 8.87
C LYS A 160 -3.75 3.25 8.46
N MET A 161 -3.84 4.14 7.46
CA MET A 161 -2.69 4.94 7.03
C MET A 161 -2.07 5.80 8.14
N GLU A 162 -2.88 6.30 9.09
CA GLU A 162 -2.37 7.07 10.23
C GLU A 162 -1.39 6.28 11.11
N GLU A 163 -1.59 4.96 11.23
CA GLU A 163 -0.69 4.07 11.97
C GLU A 163 0.60 3.79 11.20
N ILE A 164 0.53 3.66 9.88
CA ILE A 164 1.71 3.58 9.00
C ILE A 164 2.55 4.85 9.16
N ALA A 165 1.92 6.02 9.04
CA ALA A 165 2.59 7.30 9.19
C ALA A 165 3.25 7.44 10.55
N SER A 166 2.52 7.12 11.63
CA SER A 166 3.08 7.14 12.98
C SER A 166 4.27 6.17 13.14
N THR A 167 4.22 5.00 12.51
CA THR A 167 5.28 3.99 12.60
C THR A 167 6.52 4.44 11.86
N VAL A 168 6.39 4.93 10.62
CA VAL A 168 7.50 5.48 9.83
C VAL A 168 8.16 6.64 10.56
N ASN A 169 7.37 7.61 11.04
CA ASN A 169 7.89 8.78 11.76
C ASN A 169 8.61 8.38 13.06
N LYS A 170 8.18 7.30 13.74
CA LYS A 170 8.77 6.83 14.99
C LYS A 170 10.03 5.97 14.78
N LYS A 171 10.00 5.04 13.82
CA LYS A 171 11.04 4.02 13.64
C LYS A 171 12.11 4.41 12.63
N VAL A 172 11.76 5.16 11.58
CA VAL A 172 12.67 5.49 10.48
C VAL A 172 13.26 6.90 10.66
N GLY A 173 12.42 7.89 10.97
CA GLY A 173 12.84 9.28 11.16
C GLY A 173 12.23 10.24 10.14
N THR A 174 12.91 11.37 9.89
CA THR A 174 12.32 12.52 9.18
C THR A 174 12.88 12.75 7.78
N ASP A 175 13.97 12.10 7.39
CA ASP A 175 14.62 12.18 6.08
C ASP A 175 14.00 11.22 5.05
N VAL A 176 12.68 11.05 5.14
CA VAL A 176 11.87 10.16 4.31
C VAL A 176 11.30 10.91 3.12
N VAL A 177 11.57 10.41 1.91
CA VAL A 177 11.07 10.99 0.65
C VAL A 177 9.85 10.27 0.10
N SER A 178 9.70 8.98 0.40
CA SER A 178 8.59 8.18 -0.10
C SER A 178 8.21 7.08 0.89
N VAL A 179 6.91 6.86 1.04
CA VAL A 179 6.33 5.72 1.77
C VAL A 179 5.32 5.07 0.84
N LYS A 180 5.43 3.76 0.65
CA LYS A 180 4.53 2.98 -0.21
C LYS A 180 4.15 1.69 0.49
N THR A 181 2.88 1.37 0.52
CA THR A 181 2.43 0.04 0.95
C THR A 181 2.46 -0.89 -0.25
N VAL A 182 3.20 -1.99 -0.17
CA VAL A 182 3.43 -2.92 -1.26
C VAL A 182 2.77 -4.25 -0.92
N SER A 183 1.94 -4.77 -1.82
CA SER A 183 1.40 -6.11 -1.67
C SER A 183 2.35 -7.15 -2.24
N VAL A 184 2.60 -8.22 -1.47
CA VAL A 184 3.50 -9.32 -1.85
C VAL A 184 2.74 -10.66 -1.71
N PRO A 185 1.81 -10.96 -2.65
CA PRO A 185 0.83 -12.03 -2.45
C PRO A 185 1.44 -13.42 -2.31
N PHE A 186 2.52 -13.73 -3.02
CA PHE A 186 3.15 -15.05 -2.97
C PHE A 186 3.68 -15.43 -1.58
N TYR A 187 4.06 -14.43 -0.79
CA TYR A 187 4.54 -14.63 0.58
C TYR A 187 3.46 -14.33 1.63
N LEU A 188 2.20 -14.08 1.21
CA LEU A 188 1.09 -13.70 2.07
C LEU A 188 1.46 -12.55 3.02
N MET A 189 2.15 -11.56 2.46
CA MET A 189 2.78 -10.47 3.21
C MET A 189 2.54 -9.15 2.48
N ASN A 190 2.55 -8.06 3.24
CA ASN A 190 2.70 -6.72 2.71
C ASN A 190 3.96 -6.08 3.29
N LEU A 191 4.50 -5.10 2.57
CA LEU A 191 5.63 -4.31 3.02
C LEU A 191 5.21 -2.84 3.12
N VAL A 192 5.66 -2.14 4.14
CA VAL A 192 5.78 -0.69 4.07
C VAL A 192 7.18 -0.38 3.57
N TYR A 193 7.28 -0.05 2.28
CA TYR A 193 8.50 0.43 1.67
C TYR A 193 8.73 1.90 2.02
N VAL A 194 9.96 2.25 2.38
CA VAL A 194 10.38 3.60 2.70
C VAL A 194 11.66 3.93 1.93
N GLN A 195 11.65 5.05 1.21
CA GLN A 195 12.83 5.60 0.57
C GLN A 195 13.30 6.83 1.33
N LYS A 196 14.61 6.92 1.59
CA LYS A 196 15.25 8.04 2.27
C LYS A 196 15.93 8.99 1.29
N GLU A 197 16.22 10.22 1.73
CA GLU A 197 16.87 11.26 0.91
C GLU A 197 18.26 10.85 0.38
N ASN A 198 18.98 10.00 1.11
CA ASN A 198 20.29 9.46 0.74
C ASN A 198 20.22 8.32 -0.29
N GLY A 199 19.02 7.90 -0.69
CA GLY A 199 18.77 6.77 -1.59
C GLY A 199 18.67 5.40 -0.89
N GLU A 200 18.81 5.36 0.44
CA GLU A 200 18.60 4.14 1.22
C GLU A 200 17.15 3.67 1.14
N GLU A 201 16.97 2.37 0.93
CA GLU A 201 15.68 1.72 0.80
C GLU A 201 15.45 0.80 2.00
N LEU A 202 14.34 1.02 2.68
CA LEU A 202 13.95 0.26 3.86
C LEU A 202 12.59 -0.40 3.64
N VAL A 203 12.38 -1.53 4.31
CA VAL A 203 11.09 -2.22 4.32
C VAL A 203 10.68 -2.55 5.75
N LEU A 204 9.39 -2.46 6.02
CA LEU A 204 8.78 -3.00 7.24
C LEU A 204 7.78 -4.08 6.82
N PRO A 205 8.09 -5.37 7.05
CA PRO A 205 7.23 -6.45 6.61
C PRO A 205 6.07 -6.70 7.57
N TYR A 206 4.92 -7.07 7.03
CA TYR A 206 3.73 -7.48 7.78
C TYR A 206 3.14 -8.72 7.11
N GLU A 207 3.23 -9.86 7.79
CA GLU A 207 2.69 -11.12 7.27
C GLU A 207 1.28 -11.41 7.80
N ALA A 208 0.48 -12.13 7.02
CA ALA A 208 -0.80 -12.66 7.46
C ALA A 208 -0.59 -13.68 8.60
N GLY A 209 -1.56 -13.79 9.52
CA GLY A 209 -1.46 -14.74 10.65
C GLY A 209 -1.38 -16.22 10.26
N SER A 210 -1.61 -16.55 8.99
CA SER A 210 -1.42 -17.89 8.42
C SER A 210 -0.05 -18.12 7.80
N SER A 211 0.77 -17.08 7.66
CA SER A 211 2.13 -17.12 7.13
C SER A 211 3.14 -17.34 8.25
N ASN A 212 4.31 -17.86 7.88
CA ASN A 212 5.46 -18.04 8.77
C ASN A 212 6.74 -17.57 8.08
N VAL A 213 6.62 -16.65 7.12
CA VAL A 213 7.73 -16.20 6.28
C VAL A 213 8.79 -15.51 7.12
N LEU A 214 8.37 -14.58 7.97
CA LEU A 214 9.27 -13.81 8.83
C LEU A 214 9.98 -14.71 9.86
N GLU A 215 9.26 -15.66 10.46
CA GLU A 215 9.86 -16.65 11.36
C GLU A 215 10.98 -17.45 10.66
N ASN A 216 10.76 -17.88 9.41
CA ASN A 216 11.73 -18.71 8.68
C ASN A 216 13.02 -17.93 8.33
N ILE A 217 12.91 -16.64 8.07
CA ILE A 217 14.07 -15.77 7.83
C ILE A 217 14.64 -15.16 9.11
N GLN A 218 14.03 -15.45 10.27
CA GLN A 218 14.41 -14.95 11.61
C GLN A 218 14.24 -13.42 11.75
N GLU A 219 13.17 -12.89 11.17
CA GLU A 219 12.77 -11.49 11.26
C GLU A 219 11.41 -11.33 11.95
N ASP A 220 11.06 -10.09 12.29
CA ASP A 220 9.89 -9.73 13.07
C ASP A 220 8.97 -8.77 12.27
N SER A 221 7.66 -9.00 12.40
CA SER A 221 6.64 -8.16 11.77
C SER A 221 6.70 -6.71 12.30
N GLY A 222 6.70 -5.76 11.37
CA GLY A 222 6.71 -4.32 11.62
C GLY A 222 8.05 -3.75 12.06
N GLU A 223 9.12 -4.54 12.12
CA GLU A 223 10.48 -4.03 12.31
C GLU A 223 11.08 -3.49 11.01
N VAL A 224 12.14 -2.67 11.14
CA VAL A 224 12.76 -1.96 10.01
C VAL A 224 13.98 -2.74 9.53
N TYR A 225 14.01 -3.03 8.24
CA TYR A 225 15.12 -3.72 7.57
C TYR A 225 15.59 -2.92 6.37
N GLU A 226 16.88 -3.00 6.04
CA GLU A 226 17.37 -2.58 4.73
C GLU A 226 16.78 -3.52 3.68
N ALA A 227 16.25 -2.96 2.58
CA ALA A 227 15.58 -3.76 1.55
C ALA A 227 16.52 -4.81 0.93
N GLU A 228 17.79 -4.47 0.75
CA GLU A 228 18.82 -5.37 0.24
C GLU A 228 19.01 -6.58 1.15
N ASP A 229 19.14 -6.37 2.46
CA ASP A 229 19.36 -7.45 3.43
C ASP A 229 18.10 -8.31 3.59
N PHE A 230 16.92 -7.68 3.64
CA PHE A 230 15.63 -8.38 3.65
C PHE A 230 15.51 -9.34 2.46
N ILE A 231 15.80 -8.87 1.25
CA ILE A 231 15.68 -9.70 0.04
C ILE A 231 16.74 -10.80 0.01
N LYS A 232 17.96 -10.58 0.53
CA LYS A 232 18.97 -11.64 0.67
C LYS A 232 18.52 -12.73 1.62
N ASP A 233 17.89 -12.38 2.73
CA ASP A 233 17.41 -13.37 3.70
C ASP A 233 16.21 -14.17 3.14
N MET A 234 15.34 -13.52 2.39
CA MET A 234 14.31 -14.17 1.59
C MET A 234 14.91 -15.13 0.55
N ASP A 235 15.90 -14.70 -0.24
CA ASP A 235 16.56 -15.49 -1.30
C ASP A 235 17.30 -16.72 -0.76
N ARG A 236 17.88 -16.61 0.44
CA ARG A 236 18.53 -17.74 1.11
C ARG A 236 17.53 -18.83 1.52
N THR A 237 16.27 -18.45 1.75
CA THR A 237 15.25 -19.31 2.38
C THR A 237 14.25 -19.85 1.37
N TYR A 238 13.89 -19.05 0.36
CA TYR A 238 12.82 -19.32 -0.58
C TYR A 238 13.31 -19.41 -2.02
N GLU A 239 12.86 -20.44 -2.74
CA GLU A 239 12.99 -20.54 -4.19
C GLU A 239 11.68 -20.14 -4.87
N GLU A 240 11.75 -19.10 -5.70
CA GLU A 240 10.64 -18.64 -6.55
C GLU A 240 10.55 -19.46 -7.84
N TYR A 241 9.41 -19.33 -8.54
CA TYR A 241 9.23 -19.97 -9.83
C TYR A 241 10.13 -19.34 -10.89
N THR A 242 10.75 -20.17 -11.72
CA THR A 242 11.49 -19.65 -12.88
C THR A 242 10.54 -19.13 -13.96
N LYS A 243 11.04 -18.27 -14.85
CA LYS A 243 10.26 -17.79 -16.01
C LYS A 243 9.69 -18.94 -16.84
N GLU A 244 10.48 -20.00 -17.08
CA GLU A 244 10.05 -21.18 -17.82
C GLU A 244 8.94 -21.95 -17.08
N GLU A 245 9.01 -22.06 -15.76
CA GLU A 245 7.96 -22.69 -14.96
C GLU A 245 6.66 -21.89 -15.02
N ILE A 246 6.73 -20.56 -14.93
CA ILE A 246 5.59 -19.66 -15.04
C ILE A 246 4.95 -19.76 -16.42
N GLU A 247 5.75 -19.73 -17.49
CA GLU A 247 5.28 -19.90 -18.86
C GLU A 247 4.61 -21.26 -19.06
N ALA A 248 5.22 -22.35 -18.59
CA ALA A 248 4.64 -23.69 -18.67
C ALA A 248 3.32 -23.81 -17.88
N ILE A 249 3.19 -23.14 -16.73
CA ILE A 249 1.94 -23.07 -15.95
C ILE A 249 0.87 -22.30 -16.73
N ARG A 250 1.22 -21.17 -17.35
CA ARG A 250 0.30 -20.37 -18.17
C ARG A 250 -0.19 -21.17 -19.37
N GLU A 251 0.70 -21.83 -20.11
CA GLU A 251 0.36 -22.65 -21.28
C GLU A 251 -0.53 -23.84 -20.92
N LYS A 252 -0.31 -24.49 -19.77
CA LYS A 252 -1.14 -25.60 -19.29
C LYS A 252 -2.51 -25.16 -18.75
N LYS A 253 -2.65 -23.91 -18.29
CA LYS A 253 -3.88 -23.36 -17.70
C LYS A 253 -4.79 -22.61 -18.70
N TYR A 254 -4.37 -22.38 -19.96
CA TYR A 254 -5.26 -21.81 -20.99
C TYR A 254 -6.21 -22.86 -21.60
N VAL A 255 -7.02 -23.48 -20.73
CA VAL A 255 -8.32 -24.06 -21.08
C VAL A 255 -9.36 -23.50 -20.08
N GLY A 256 -9.58 -22.18 -20.15
CA GLY A 256 -10.73 -21.49 -19.57
C GLY A 256 -10.65 -21.08 -18.09
N GLY A 257 -10.61 -19.76 -17.86
CA GLY A 257 -11.15 -19.10 -16.66
C GLY A 257 -10.29 -19.16 -15.38
N SER A 258 -9.89 -17.96 -14.90
CA SER A 258 -9.23 -17.66 -13.61
C SER A 258 -7.91 -18.39 -13.35
N LEU A 259 -6.84 -17.63 -13.06
CA LEU A 259 -5.61 -18.16 -12.43
C LEU A 259 -6.05 -18.97 -11.18
N PRO A 260 -5.96 -20.31 -11.20
CA PRO A 260 -6.24 -21.13 -10.04
C PRO A 260 -5.23 -20.74 -8.98
N GLN A 261 -5.75 -20.28 -7.83
CA GLN A 261 -5.11 -20.26 -6.51
C GLN A 261 -3.74 -20.95 -6.54
N ILE A 262 -2.69 -20.20 -6.85
CA ILE A 262 -1.31 -20.60 -6.57
C ILE A 262 -1.11 -20.28 -5.08
N THR A 263 -1.95 -20.89 -4.24
CA THR A 263 -2.01 -20.72 -2.79
C THR A 263 -1.55 -22.00 -2.10
N ALA A 264 -1.08 -23.00 -2.85
CA ALA A 264 -0.79 -24.33 -2.31
C ALA A 264 0.69 -24.59 -1.97
N CYS A 265 1.61 -23.69 -2.33
CA CYS A 265 2.98 -23.75 -1.85
C CYS A 265 3.46 -22.31 -1.64
N ALA A 266 3.49 -21.85 -0.39
CA ALA A 266 4.55 -20.92 0.03
C ALA A 266 5.87 -21.46 -0.54
N GLY A 267 6.76 -20.56 -1.00
CA GLY A 267 7.98 -20.88 -1.76
C GLY A 267 8.66 -22.19 -1.31
N ARG A 268 9.17 -22.97 -2.26
CA ARG A 268 9.90 -24.20 -1.94
C ARG A 268 11.04 -23.81 -1.01
N GLN A 269 10.92 -24.14 0.29
CA GLN A 269 11.98 -23.89 1.25
C GLN A 269 13.22 -24.63 0.77
N VAL A 270 14.34 -23.93 0.74
CA VAL A 270 15.63 -24.52 0.40
C VAL A 270 16.05 -25.42 1.57
N TRP A 271 15.84 -26.72 1.45
CA TRP A 271 16.38 -27.69 2.40
C TRP A 271 17.89 -27.81 2.16
N ASN A 272 18.68 -27.04 2.91
CA ASN A 272 20.12 -27.28 2.98
C ASN A 272 20.35 -28.51 3.88
N GLU A 273 20.81 -29.62 3.28
CA GLU A 273 21.33 -30.80 3.99
C GLU A 273 22.63 -30.51 4.76
#